data_AF-A0A3T0Y8X1-F1
#
_entry.id   AF-A0A3T0Y8X1-F1
#
_cell.length_a   1.000
_cell.length_b   1.000
_cell.length_c   1.000
_cell.angle_alpha   90.00
_cell.angle_beta   90.00
_cell.angle_gamma   90.00
#
_symmetry.space_group_name_H-M   'P 1'
#
loop_
_entity.id
_entity.type
_entity.pdbx_description
1 polymer ?
#
loop_
_entity_poly.entity_id
_entity_poly.type
_entity_poly.pdbx_seq_one_letter_code
_entity_poly.pdbx_strand_id
1 'polypeptide(L)'
;METVDPQLVTLDLNLPDSDGIDVCAHLRVGSDAHILTISARPPQLTEEQCLAAGSNHFMAKPFSPRLLGAYLDGVFPRASAA
;
A
#
# COMPACT_ATOMS: atom_id res chain seq x y z
N MET A 1 -12.03 -0.25 -19.61
CA MET A 1 -11.84 0.07 -18.18
C MET A 1 -11.56 1.56 -18.12
N GLU A 2 -12.20 2.28 -17.21
CA GLU A 2 -11.91 3.70 -17.00
C GLU A 2 -10.49 3.82 -16.41
N THR A 3 -9.66 4.67 -16.99
CA THR A 3 -8.30 4.92 -16.50
C THR A 3 -8.38 5.89 -15.34
N VAL A 4 -8.08 5.40 -14.14
CA VAL A 4 -7.97 6.21 -12.92
C VAL A 4 -6.50 6.50 -12.62
N ASP A 5 -6.22 7.69 -12.09
CA ASP A 5 -4.89 8.09 -11.62
C ASP A 5 -4.91 8.24 -10.09
N PRO A 6 -4.76 7.13 -9.34
CA PRO A 6 -4.91 7.15 -7.89
C PRO A 6 -3.69 7.80 -7.23
N GLN A 7 -3.92 8.59 -6.18
CA GLN A 7 -2.83 9.09 -5.33
C GLN A 7 -2.36 8.04 -4.31
N LEU A 8 -3.25 7.12 -3.93
CA LEU A 8 -3.03 6.05 -2.97
C LEU A 8 -3.66 4.76 -3.47
N VAL A 9 -2.91 3.67 -3.37
CA VAL A 9 -3.40 2.30 -3.58
C VAL A 9 -3.15 1.51 -2.30
N THR A 10 -4.20 0.87 -1.79
CA THR A 10 -4.06 -0.14 -0.74
C THR A 10 -4.06 -1.53 -1.36
N LEU A 11 -3.12 -2.38 -0.99
CA LEU A 11 -2.94 -3.70 -1.60
C LEU A 11 -2.93 -4.80 -0.55
N ASP A 12 -3.79 -5.81 -0.71
CA ASP A 12 -3.69 -7.05 0.06
C ASP A 12 -2.76 -8.04 -0.66
N LEU A 13 -2.09 -8.92 0.10
CA LEU A 13 -1.22 -9.96 -0.46
C LEU A 13 -1.93 -11.30 -0.66
N ASN A 14 -3.03 -11.53 0.03
CA ASN A 14 -3.83 -12.75 -0.05
C ASN A 14 -4.99 -12.50 -1.02
N LEU A 15 -4.66 -12.34 -2.31
CA LEU A 15 -5.64 -12.25 -3.38
C LEU A 15 -6.03 -13.65 -3.84
N PRO A 16 -7.29 -13.87 -4.28
CA PRO A 16 -7.76 -15.19 -4.69
C PRO A 16 -7.05 -15.74 -5.94
N ASP A 17 -6.68 -14.85 -6.88
CA ASP A 17 -6.23 -15.25 -8.21
C ASP A 17 -4.73 -15.00 -8.48
N SER A 18 -4.06 -14.22 -7.61
CA SER A 18 -2.66 -13.78 -7.80
C SER A 18 -1.93 -13.59 -6.47
N ASP A 19 -0.60 -13.61 -6.47
CA ASP A 19 0.17 -13.12 -5.32
C ASP A 19 0.20 -11.58 -5.35
N GLY A 20 -0.16 -10.93 -4.24
CA GLY A 20 -0.16 -9.47 -4.19
C GLY A 20 1.23 -8.83 -4.31
N ILE A 21 2.32 -9.57 -4.06
CA ILE A 21 3.68 -9.06 -4.29
C ILE A 21 3.92 -8.86 -5.80
N ASP A 22 3.48 -9.82 -6.63
CA ASP A 22 3.60 -9.71 -8.09
C ASP A 22 2.69 -8.60 -8.64
N VAL A 23 1.51 -8.43 -8.03
CA VAL A 23 0.60 -7.31 -8.34
C VAL A 23 1.25 -5.98 -7.97
N CYS A 24 1.93 -5.88 -6.83
CA CYS A 24 2.65 -4.67 -6.42
C CYS A 24 3.70 -4.27 -7.46
N ALA A 25 4.50 -5.24 -7.93
CA ALA A 25 5.53 -5.01 -8.94
C ALA A 25 4.92 -4.51 -10.26
N HIS A 26 3.81 -5.11 -10.70
CA HIS A 26 3.10 -4.67 -11.91
C HIS A 26 2.50 -3.28 -11.76
N LEU A 27 1.90 -2.97 -10.61
CA LEU A 27 1.32 -1.65 -10.34
C LEU A 27 2.38 -0.55 -10.37
N ARG A 28 3.55 -0.80 -9.76
CA ARG A 28 4.65 0.18 -9.72
C ARG A 28 5.20 0.52 -11.10
N VAL A 29 5.16 -0.39 -12.07
CA VAL A 29 5.62 -0.11 -13.45
C VAL A 29 4.75 0.95 -14.14
N GLY A 30 3.46 1.01 -13.81
CA GLY A 30 2.49 1.87 -14.48
C GLY A 30 1.91 3.01 -13.63
N SER A 31 2.32 3.15 -12.38
CA SER A 31 1.75 4.13 -11.46
C SER A 31 2.77 4.66 -10.45
N ASP A 32 2.74 5.98 -10.26
CA ASP A 32 3.50 6.69 -9.22
C ASP A 32 2.71 6.78 -7.90
N ALA A 33 1.53 6.17 -7.82
CA ALA A 33 0.72 6.16 -6.62
C ALA A 33 1.52 5.67 -5.40
N HIS A 34 1.17 6.19 -4.23
CA HIS A 34 1.67 5.65 -2.98
C HIS A 34 1.01 4.28 -2.74
N ILE A 35 1.79 3.21 -2.68
CA ILE A 35 1.31 1.85 -2.47
C ILE A 35 1.50 1.49 -1.00
N LEU A 36 0.38 1.33 -0.28
CA LEU A 36 0.33 0.82 1.09
C LEU A 36 -0.10 -0.64 1.06
N THR A 37 0.83 -1.55 1.32
CA THR A 37 0.49 -2.96 1.47
C THR A 37 -0.10 -3.21 2.85
N ILE A 38 -1.25 -3.88 2.90
CA ILE A 38 -1.97 -4.19 4.14
C ILE A 38 -2.27 -5.69 4.19
N SER A 39 -1.58 -6.44 5.03
CA SER A 39 -1.64 -7.92 5.00
C SER A 39 -1.62 -8.56 6.37
N ALA A 40 -2.20 -9.77 6.46
CA ALA A 40 -2.10 -10.64 7.62
C ALA A 40 -0.88 -11.59 7.56
N ARG A 41 -0.09 -11.55 6.49
CA ARG A 41 1.15 -12.33 6.36
C ARG A 41 2.19 -11.88 7.42
N PRO A 42 3.05 -12.77 7.94
CA PRO A 42 4.06 -12.42 8.95
C PRO A 42 5.01 -11.31 8.47
N PRO A 43 5.21 -10.24 9.26
CA PRO A 43 5.81 -8.99 8.75
C PRO A 43 7.30 -9.11 8.42
N GLN A 44 8.12 -9.82 9.20
CA GLN A 44 9.58 -9.70 9.13
C GLN A 44 10.16 -9.91 7.73
N LEU A 45 9.76 -10.99 7.05
CA LEU A 45 10.21 -11.28 5.69
C LEU A 45 9.31 -10.64 4.64
N THR A 46 8.01 -10.49 4.94
CA THR A 46 7.02 -9.99 3.98
C THR A 46 7.19 -8.50 3.69
N GLU A 47 7.50 -7.71 4.72
CA GLU A 47 7.69 -6.26 4.59
C GLU A 47 8.85 -5.95 3.63
N GLU A 48 10.00 -6.59 3.82
CA GLU A 48 11.17 -6.43 2.93
C GLU A 48 10.83 -6.77 1.47
N GLN A 49 10.10 -7.87 1.25
CA GLN A 49 9.66 -8.28 -0.09
C GLN A 49 8.71 -7.25 -0.72
N CYS A 50 7.75 -6.72 0.05
CA CYS A 50 6.80 -5.73 -0.46
C CYS A 50 7.49 -4.42 -0.82
N LEU A 51 8.40 -3.96 0.03
CA LEU A 51 9.19 -2.76 -0.22
C LEU A 51 10.06 -2.92 -1.48
N ALA A 52 10.72 -4.08 -1.63
CA ALA A 52 11.49 -4.40 -2.83
C ALA A 52 10.62 -4.47 -4.10
N ALA A 53 9.37 -4.92 -3.99
CA ALA A 53 8.39 -4.95 -5.08
C ALA A 53 7.76 -3.58 -5.39
N GLY A 54 8.11 -2.52 -4.66
CA GLY A 54 7.67 -1.15 -4.95
C GLY A 54 6.56 -0.63 -4.04
N SER A 55 6.21 -1.34 -2.96
CA SER A 55 5.39 -0.76 -1.88
C SER A 55 6.14 0.36 -1.19
N ASN A 56 5.42 1.41 -0.79
CA ASN A 56 5.99 2.48 0.02
C ASN A 56 5.96 2.15 1.51
N HIS A 57 5.03 1.29 1.95
CA HIS A 57 4.93 0.85 3.34
C HIS A 57 4.15 -0.46 3.46
N PHE A 58 4.40 -1.18 4.55
CA PHE A 58 3.69 -2.38 4.94
C PHE A 58 2.98 -2.16 6.28
N MET A 59 1.69 -2.46 6.34
CA MET A 59 0.89 -2.42 7.55
C MET A 59 0.31 -3.81 7.86
N ALA A 60 0.74 -4.39 8.98
CA ALA A 60 0.25 -5.69 9.42
C ALA A 60 -1.21 -5.60 9.91
N LYS A 61 -2.03 -6.58 9.53
CA LYS A 61 -3.35 -6.83 10.12
C LYS A 61 -3.18 -7.67 11.41
N PRO A 62 -3.93 -7.37 12.48
CA PRO A 62 -4.92 -6.30 12.61
C PRO A 62 -4.28 -4.93 12.90
N PHE A 63 -4.87 -3.87 12.33
CA PHE A 63 -4.53 -2.47 12.64
C PHE A 63 -5.79 -1.70 13.04
N SER A 64 -5.62 -0.60 13.76
CA SER A 64 -6.75 0.28 14.10
C SER A 64 -6.96 1.34 13.01
N PRO A 65 -8.21 1.78 12.74
CA PRO A 65 -8.46 2.90 11.82
C PRO A 65 -7.70 4.17 12.19
N ARG A 66 -7.46 4.39 13.50
CA ARG A 66 -6.68 5.52 14.00
C ARG A 66 -5.21 5.44 13.57
N LEU A 67 -4.62 4.25 13.57
CA LEU A 67 -3.24 4.04 13.12
C LEU A 67 -3.12 4.30 11.61
N LEU A 68 -4.07 3.79 10.82
CA LEU A 68 -4.12 4.06 9.38
C LEU A 68 -4.28 5.56 9.11
N GLY A 69 -5.21 6.24 9.81
CA GLY A 69 -5.40 7.68 9.68
C GLY A 69 -4.14 8.48 9.99
N ALA A 70 -3.48 8.21 11.12
CA ALA A 70 -2.25 8.90 11.50
C ALA A 70 -1.11 8.69 10.50
N TYR A 71 -0.99 7.48 9.93
CA TYR A 71 -0.05 7.20 8.85
C TYR A 71 -0.36 8.02 7.60
N LEU A 72 -1.63 8.02 7.17
CA LEU A 72 -2.07 8.76 5.99
C LEU A 72 -1.93 10.27 6.16
N ASP A 73 -2.20 10.83 7.34
CA ASP A 73 -1.99 12.25 7.63
C ASP A 73 -0.50 12.66 7.50
N GLY A 74 0.43 11.73 7.78
CA GLY A 74 1.87 11.96 7.62
C GLY A 74 2.34 11.87 6.16
N VAL A 75 1.74 10.98 5.37
CA VAL A 75 2.08 10.79 3.94
C VAL A 75 1.39 11.83 3.05
N PHE A 76 0.15 12.18 3.38
CA PHE A 76 -0.68 13.13 2.65
C PHE A 76 -1.11 14.27 3.57
N PRO A 77 -0.19 15.17 3.96
CA PRO A 77 -0.54 16.32 4.78
C PRO A 77 -1.67 17.09 4.12
N ARG A 78 -2.70 17.40 4.89
CA ARG A 78 -3.72 18.34 4.42
C ARG A 78 -3.03 19.65 4.11
N ALA A 79 -3.22 20.18 2.90
CA ALA A 79 -2.81 21.55 2.61
C ALA A 79 -3.41 22.45 3.70
N SER A 80 -2.57 23.17 4.43
CA SER A 80 -3.05 24.15 5.40
C SER A 80 -3.97 25.09 4.65
N ALA A 81 -5.22 25.21 5.09
CA ALA A 81 -6.09 26.29 4.63
C ALA A 81 -5.38 27.59 5.00
N ALA A 82 -4.94 28.34 3.99
CA ALA A 82 -4.46 29.71 4.13
C ALA A 82 -5.64 30.66 4.21
#